data_AF-A0AAV2K7T2-F1
#
_entry.id   AF-A0AAV2K7T2-F1
#
_cell.length_a   1.000
_cell.length_b   1.000
_cell.length_c   1.000
_cell.angle_alpha   90.00
_cell.angle_beta   90.00
_cell.angle_gamma   90.00
#
_symmetry.space_group_name_H-M   'P 1'
#
loop_
_entity.id
_entity.type
_entity.pdbx_description
1 polymer ?
#
loop_
_entity_poly.entity_id
_entity_poly.type
_entity_poly.pdbx_seq_one_letter_code
_entity_poly.pdbx_strand_id
1 'polypeptide(L)'
;MAAALTEEEDTLLRGLSLLVSLGTVLLQKAKEEAAESMEGFLPYKITTMFGLITGGTTLFRDLGVTKKSEAEELWKKSYHLEAVREQVDALLQLEIEWDAFLEHVDQSLLASNGQESPVMSVESLSADTALIDARSSKSVTLGEFLVPGQKQLLVLIRHAEQALLEARSVRVLVVSFSVLEGAQIWLEQTGCTLPMLLDQQRSIYRSFGLVSSYSKVMRFGCLLSYSEFGAVDRDFPEIPPRLLEDLYQMGGDFLIDETGKVILSHASKTPLDRPSVEDILKAAD
;
A
#
# COMPACT_ATOMS: atom_id res chain seq x y z
N MET A 1 -19.89 41.62 -11.45
CA MET A 1 -19.60 41.37 -10.01
C MET A 1 -19.35 39.89 -9.89
N ALA A 2 -18.18 39.47 -9.43
CA ALA A 2 -17.98 38.08 -9.04
C ALA A 2 -18.93 37.78 -7.87
N ALA A 3 -19.65 36.66 -7.93
CA ALA A 3 -20.44 36.20 -6.79
C ALA A 3 -19.49 35.97 -5.60
N ALA A 4 -19.91 36.36 -4.40
CA ALA A 4 -19.13 36.05 -3.20
C ALA A 4 -19.11 34.53 -3.02
N LEU A 5 -17.91 33.98 -2.77
CA LEU A 5 -17.75 32.56 -2.46
C LEU A 5 -18.53 32.23 -1.19
N THR A 6 -19.16 31.06 -1.17
CA THR A 6 -19.66 30.47 0.07
C THR A 6 -18.48 30.08 0.97
N GLU A 7 -18.74 29.92 2.27
CA GLU A 7 -17.72 29.48 3.24
C GLU A 7 -17.14 28.11 2.89
N GLU A 8 -17.96 27.22 2.33
CA GLU A 8 -17.56 25.89 1.85
C GLU A 8 -16.63 25.98 0.64
N GLU A 9 -16.95 26.82 -0.36
CA GLU A 9 -16.12 27.03 -1.55
C GLU A 9 -14.78 27.70 -1.22
N ASP A 10 -14.80 28.66 -0.29
CA ASP A 10 -13.60 29.35 0.19
C ASP A 10 -12.67 28.41 0.98
N THR A 11 -13.24 27.53 1.81
CA THR A 11 -12.49 26.49 2.54
C THR A 11 -11.90 25.46 1.59
N LEU A 12 -12.68 24.99 0.62
CA LEU A 12 -12.20 24.09 -0.43
C LEU A 12 -11.04 24.70 -1.22
N LEU A 13 -11.19 25.94 -1.67
CA LEU A 13 -10.16 26.61 -2.47
C LEU A 13 -8.84 26.75 -1.70
N ARG A 14 -8.92 27.16 -0.42
CA ARG A 14 -7.74 27.23 0.46
C ARG A 14 -7.10 25.86 0.67
N GLY A 15 -7.91 24.84 0.99
CA GLY A 15 -7.42 23.49 1.25
C GLY A 15 -6.72 22.89 0.03
N LEU A 16 -7.32 23.01 -1.15
CA LEU A 16 -6.70 22.57 -2.41
C LEU A 16 -5.37 23.30 -2.66
N SER A 17 -5.36 24.62 -2.50
CA SER A 17 -4.14 25.43 -2.71
C SER A 17 -3.01 25.04 -1.77
N LEU A 18 -3.31 24.76 -0.50
CA LEU A 18 -2.33 24.27 0.48
C LEU A 18 -1.80 22.88 0.12
N LEU A 19 -2.68 21.95 -0.28
CA LEU A 19 -2.27 20.61 -0.69
C LEU A 19 -1.37 20.64 -1.93
N VAL A 20 -1.74 21.41 -2.95
CA VAL A 20 -0.94 21.60 -4.17
C VAL A 20 0.42 22.19 -3.81
N SER A 21 0.44 23.28 -3.04
CA SER A 21 1.69 23.94 -2.65
C SER A 21 2.62 23.00 -1.88
N LEU A 22 2.09 22.26 -0.90
CA LEU A 22 2.87 21.29 -0.14
C LEU A 22 3.42 20.19 -1.04
N GLY A 23 2.57 19.57 -1.87
CA GLY A 23 2.98 18.48 -2.75
C GLY A 23 4.01 18.93 -3.79
N THR A 24 3.89 20.15 -4.34
CA THR A 24 4.91 20.74 -5.22
C THR A 24 6.25 20.91 -4.51
N VAL A 25 6.26 21.41 -3.28
CA VAL A 25 7.50 21.56 -2.49
C VAL A 25 8.14 20.20 -2.19
N LEU A 26 7.34 19.22 -1.79
CA LEU A 26 7.83 17.85 -1.54
C LEU A 26 8.43 17.23 -2.80
N LEU A 27 7.73 17.33 -3.94
CA LEU A 27 8.19 16.79 -5.22
C LEU A 27 9.46 17.48 -5.71
N GLN A 28 9.52 18.80 -5.62
CA GLN A 28 10.70 19.57 -6.04
C GLN A 28 11.93 19.20 -5.22
N LYS A 29 11.78 19.11 -3.89
CA LYS A 29 12.85 18.68 -3.00
C LYS A 29 13.31 17.25 -3.32
N ALA A 30 12.37 16.33 -3.56
CA ALA A 30 12.69 14.95 -3.93
C ALA A 30 13.46 14.89 -5.27
N LYS A 31 13.05 15.68 -6.27
CA LYS A 31 13.76 15.80 -7.56
C LYS A 31 15.18 16.33 -7.37
N GLU A 32 15.37 17.34 -6.53
CA GLU A 32 16.69 17.91 -6.22
C GLU A 32 17.61 16.89 -5.53
N GLU A 33 17.14 16.25 -4.46
CA GLU A 33 17.93 15.26 -3.71
C GLU A 33 18.27 14.02 -4.55
N ALA A 34 17.34 13.55 -5.39
CA ALA A 34 17.58 12.45 -6.32
C ALA A 34 18.60 12.80 -7.42
N ALA A 35 18.56 14.04 -7.91
CA ALA A 35 19.52 14.53 -8.90
C ALA A 35 20.93 14.71 -8.32
N GLU A 36 21.06 15.06 -7.05
CA GLU A 36 22.35 15.09 -6.34
C GLU A 36 22.95 13.69 -6.19
N SER A 37 22.15 12.73 -5.72
CA SER A 37 22.56 11.33 -5.61
C SER A 37 21.36 10.42 -5.38
N MET A 38 21.04 9.58 -6.38
CA MET A 38 19.98 8.57 -6.23
C MET A 38 20.27 7.59 -5.06
N GLU A 39 21.53 7.19 -4.90
CA GLU A 39 21.96 6.32 -3.79
C GLU A 39 21.87 7.01 -2.43
N GLY A 40 22.16 8.32 -2.35
CA GLY A 40 22.01 9.10 -1.12
C GLY A 40 20.57 9.51 -0.81
N PHE A 41 19.70 9.51 -1.82
CA PHE A 41 18.27 9.78 -1.70
C PHE A 41 17.50 8.55 -1.19
N LEU A 42 17.86 7.37 -1.69
CA LEU A 42 17.21 6.10 -1.34
C LEU A 42 17.96 5.36 -0.22
N PRO A 43 17.28 4.49 0.55
CA PRO A 43 15.82 4.38 0.68
C PRO A 43 15.22 5.41 1.66
N TYR A 44 16.06 6.27 2.27
CA TYR A 44 15.69 7.02 3.47
C TYR A 44 15.11 8.41 3.19
N LYS A 45 15.71 9.24 2.33
CA LYS A 45 15.25 10.63 2.14
C LYS A 45 13.93 10.70 1.36
N ILE A 46 13.69 9.75 0.46
CA ILE A 46 12.41 9.62 -0.26
C ILE A 46 11.21 9.51 0.69
N THR A 47 11.38 9.03 1.92
CA THR A 47 10.30 8.99 2.93
C THR A 47 9.69 10.36 3.24
N THR A 48 10.39 11.47 2.97
CA THR A 48 9.83 12.82 3.09
C THR A 48 8.58 13.04 2.25
N MET A 49 8.48 12.35 1.11
CA MET A 49 7.30 12.41 0.24
C MET A 49 6.03 11.83 0.91
N PHE A 50 6.15 11.01 1.96
CA PHE A 50 4.98 10.61 2.78
C PHE A 50 4.29 11.81 3.45
N GLY A 51 4.93 12.99 3.51
CA GLY A 51 4.29 14.22 3.97
C GLY A 51 3.01 14.59 3.22
N LEU A 52 2.80 14.07 2.01
CA LEU A 52 1.53 14.23 1.27
C LEU A 52 0.34 13.64 2.05
N ILE A 53 0.54 12.57 2.83
CA ILE A 53 -0.50 11.97 3.69
C ILE A 53 -1.01 13.00 4.72
N THR A 54 -0.10 13.76 5.33
CA THR A 54 -0.45 14.83 6.28
C THR A 54 -1.19 15.97 5.59
N GLY A 55 -0.77 16.33 4.38
CA GLY A 55 -1.46 17.32 3.56
C GLY A 55 -2.90 16.93 3.24
N GLY A 56 -3.10 15.70 2.75
CA GLY A 56 -4.44 15.18 2.47
C GLY A 56 -5.29 15.06 3.73
N THR A 57 -4.70 14.67 4.85
CA THR A 57 -5.41 14.56 6.14
C THR A 57 -5.95 15.93 6.57
N THR A 58 -5.12 16.97 6.44
CA THR A 58 -5.50 18.35 6.75
C THR A 58 -6.65 18.80 5.84
N LEU A 59 -6.52 18.57 4.53
CA LEU A 59 -7.59 18.88 3.57
C LEU A 59 -8.92 18.21 3.94
N PHE A 60 -8.90 16.91 4.23
CA PHE A 60 -10.12 16.16 4.54
C PHE A 60 -10.78 16.67 5.82
N ARG A 61 -9.99 16.96 6.86
CA ARG A 61 -10.49 17.53 8.12
C ARG A 61 -11.08 18.92 7.92
N ASP A 62 -10.41 19.80 7.17
CA ASP A 62 -10.90 21.15 6.88
C ASP A 62 -12.21 21.14 6.09
N LEU A 63 -12.37 20.15 5.20
CA LEU A 63 -13.60 19.91 4.43
C LEU A 63 -14.69 19.18 5.22
N GLY A 64 -14.39 18.67 6.42
CA GLY A 64 -15.33 17.87 7.21
C GLY A 64 -15.68 16.52 6.58
N VAL A 65 -14.78 15.96 5.75
CA VAL A 65 -14.96 14.67 5.08
C VAL A 65 -13.97 13.63 5.60
N THR A 66 -14.28 12.36 5.41
CA THR A 66 -13.43 11.24 5.87
C THR A 66 -12.81 10.46 4.74
N LYS A 67 -13.36 10.59 3.52
CA LYS A 67 -12.91 9.87 2.33
C LYS A 67 -12.42 10.80 1.26
N LYS A 68 -11.44 10.34 0.48
CA LYS A 68 -10.99 11.03 -0.73
C LYS A 68 -12.18 11.30 -1.65
N SER A 69 -13.02 10.30 -1.92
CA SER A 69 -14.18 10.42 -2.82
C SER A 69 -15.17 11.52 -2.40
N GLU A 70 -15.35 11.74 -1.10
CA GLU A 70 -16.22 12.80 -0.59
C GLU A 70 -15.63 14.18 -0.90
N ALA A 71 -14.32 14.37 -0.68
CA ALA A 71 -13.61 15.58 -1.11
C ALA A 71 -13.75 15.81 -2.63
N GLU A 72 -13.70 14.73 -3.43
CA GLU A 72 -13.87 14.86 -4.88
C GLU A 72 -15.25 15.32 -5.29
N GLU A 73 -16.29 14.87 -4.59
CA GLU A 73 -17.65 15.35 -4.85
C GLU A 73 -17.81 16.82 -4.49
N LEU A 74 -17.11 17.32 -3.48
CA LEU A 74 -17.13 18.75 -3.12
C LEU A 74 -16.50 19.60 -4.23
N TRP A 75 -15.31 19.26 -4.72
CA TRP A 75 -14.71 20.05 -5.81
C TRP A 75 -15.44 19.94 -7.14
N LYS A 76 -16.12 18.81 -7.41
CA LYS A 76 -16.97 18.65 -8.61
C LYS A 76 -18.17 19.58 -8.56
N LYS A 77 -18.80 19.74 -7.40
CA LYS A 77 -19.91 20.70 -7.21
C LYS A 77 -19.45 22.14 -7.42
N SER A 78 -18.26 22.47 -6.93
CA SER A 78 -17.67 23.81 -7.01
C SER A 78 -16.90 24.08 -8.32
N TYR A 79 -16.89 23.13 -9.26
CA TYR A 79 -16.13 23.22 -10.53
C TYR A 79 -16.62 24.33 -11.47
N HIS A 80 -17.78 24.92 -11.20
CA HIS A 80 -18.27 26.08 -11.92
C HIS A 80 -17.45 27.35 -11.60
N LEU A 81 -16.71 27.37 -10.49
CA LEU A 81 -15.80 28.45 -10.11
C LEU A 81 -14.43 28.29 -10.79
N GLU A 82 -13.94 29.35 -11.43
CA GLU A 82 -12.65 29.35 -12.14
C GLU A 82 -11.47 29.01 -11.22
N ALA A 83 -11.41 29.66 -10.05
CA ALA A 83 -10.33 29.41 -9.09
C ALA A 83 -10.28 27.96 -8.59
N VAL A 84 -11.44 27.30 -8.43
CA VAL A 84 -11.49 25.88 -8.05
C VAL A 84 -10.98 25.01 -9.19
N ARG A 85 -11.38 25.29 -10.44
CA ARG A 85 -10.87 24.54 -11.61
C ARG A 85 -9.35 24.64 -11.70
N GLU A 86 -8.80 25.85 -11.57
CA GLU A 86 -7.35 26.05 -11.62
C GLU A 86 -6.61 25.22 -10.55
N GLN A 87 -7.13 25.16 -9.33
CA GLN A 87 -6.50 24.35 -8.27
C GLN A 87 -6.66 22.84 -8.50
N VAL A 88 -7.80 22.39 -9.01
CA VAL A 88 -8.00 20.97 -9.37
C VAL A 88 -7.08 20.58 -10.53
N ASP A 89 -6.97 21.41 -11.56
CA ASP A 89 -6.07 21.17 -12.70
C ASP A 89 -4.60 21.13 -12.23
N ALA A 90 -4.21 22.03 -11.33
CA ALA A 90 -2.87 22.02 -10.72
C ALA A 90 -2.62 20.76 -9.89
N LEU A 91 -3.62 20.27 -9.14
CA LEU A 91 -3.53 19.03 -8.38
C LEU A 91 -3.35 17.81 -9.29
N LEU A 92 -4.12 17.73 -10.38
CA LEU A 92 -4.01 16.64 -11.37
C LEU A 92 -2.66 16.68 -12.09
N GLN A 93 -2.16 17.87 -12.43
CA GLN A 93 -0.83 18.02 -13.01
C GLN A 93 0.27 17.58 -12.03
N LEU A 94 0.14 17.96 -10.76
CA LEU A 94 1.04 17.50 -9.70
C LEU A 94 1.04 15.97 -9.56
N GLU A 95 -0.14 15.32 -9.60
CA GLU A 95 -0.27 13.86 -9.58
C GLU A 95 0.50 13.22 -10.74
N ILE A 96 0.34 13.73 -11.96
CA ILE A 96 1.05 13.22 -13.15
C ILE A 96 2.57 13.33 -12.96
N GLU A 97 3.07 14.49 -12.53
CA GLU A 97 4.50 14.70 -12.33
C GLU A 97 5.08 13.89 -11.17
N TRP A 98 4.29 13.69 -10.13
CA TRP A 98 4.65 12.89 -8.96
C TRP A 98 4.81 11.42 -9.34
N ASP A 99 3.80 10.85 -10.00
CA ASP A 99 3.82 9.45 -10.42
C ASP A 99 4.95 9.22 -11.44
N ALA A 100 5.12 10.12 -12.42
CA ALA A 100 6.20 10.02 -13.41
C ALA A 100 7.60 10.08 -12.76
N PHE A 101 7.80 10.90 -11.72
CA PHE A 101 9.04 10.95 -10.98
C PHE A 101 9.33 9.61 -10.28
N LEU A 102 8.34 9.02 -9.62
CA LEU A 102 8.53 7.74 -8.93
C LEU A 102 8.74 6.58 -9.90
N GLU A 103 8.09 6.60 -11.07
CA GLU A 103 8.34 5.63 -12.14
C GLU A 103 9.80 5.73 -12.62
N HIS A 104 10.34 6.94 -12.75
CA HIS A 104 11.74 7.14 -13.07
C HIS A 104 12.67 6.58 -11.99
N VAL A 105 12.34 6.78 -10.70
CA VAL A 105 13.10 6.21 -9.57
C VAL A 105 13.17 4.67 -9.67
N ASP A 106 12.04 4.01 -9.90
CA ASP A 106 12.00 2.54 -10.07
C ASP A 106 12.81 2.09 -11.30
N GLN A 107 12.72 2.79 -12.43
CA GLN A 107 13.49 2.49 -13.64
C GLN A 107 15.00 2.62 -13.41
N SER A 108 15.44 3.66 -12.69
CA SER A 108 16.85 3.85 -12.34
C SER A 108 17.38 2.67 -11.51
N LEU A 109 16.59 2.19 -10.54
CA LEU A 109 16.98 1.04 -9.71
C LEU A 109 17.09 -0.25 -10.50
N LEU A 110 16.14 -0.51 -11.41
CA LEU A 110 16.18 -1.69 -12.28
C LEU A 110 17.42 -1.68 -13.17
N ALA A 111 17.75 -0.52 -13.76
CA ALA A 111 18.94 -0.36 -14.58
C ALA A 111 20.24 -0.58 -13.79
N SER A 112 20.32 -0.10 -12.54
CA SER A 112 21.48 -0.29 -11.66
C SER A 112 21.66 -1.74 -11.21
N ASN A 113 20.57 -2.48 -10.99
CA ASN A 113 20.61 -3.84 -10.47
C ASN A 113 20.75 -4.92 -11.55
N GLY A 114 20.72 -4.55 -12.84
CA GLY A 114 20.83 -5.50 -13.95
C GLY A 114 19.72 -6.57 -13.94
N GLN A 115 18.59 -6.30 -13.29
CA GLN A 115 17.50 -7.25 -13.14
C GLN A 115 16.50 -7.11 -14.31
N GLU A 116 16.26 -8.21 -15.01
CA GLU A 116 15.08 -8.37 -15.87
C GLU A 116 13.81 -8.35 -14.99
N SER A 117 12.71 -7.80 -15.52
CA SER A 117 11.42 -7.84 -14.84
C SER A 117 11.05 -9.30 -14.52
N PRO A 118 10.82 -9.67 -13.24
CA PRO A 118 10.53 -11.05 -12.89
C PRO A 118 9.10 -11.38 -13.33
N VAL A 119 8.96 -11.90 -14.55
CA VAL A 119 7.74 -12.60 -14.95
C VAL A 119 7.87 -14.03 -14.46
N MET A 120 7.56 -14.26 -13.18
CA MET A 120 7.40 -15.60 -12.66
C MET A 120 5.93 -15.83 -12.32
N SER A 121 5.24 -16.59 -13.17
CA SER A 121 3.99 -17.23 -12.80
C SER A 121 4.34 -18.53 -12.08
N VAL A 122 4.42 -18.47 -10.75
CA VAL A 122 4.58 -19.69 -9.95
C VAL A 122 3.26 -20.44 -9.94
N GLU A 123 3.30 -21.69 -10.42
CA GLU A 123 2.13 -22.58 -10.45
C GLU A 123 1.90 -23.29 -9.12
N SER A 124 2.93 -23.40 -8.26
CA SER A 124 2.84 -24.07 -6.96
C SER A 124 3.92 -23.59 -5.98
N LEU A 125 3.59 -23.54 -4.70
CA LEU A 125 4.54 -23.37 -3.61
C LEU A 125 4.93 -24.72 -3.01
N SER A 126 6.18 -24.83 -2.54
CA SER A 126 6.64 -26.04 -1.88
C SER A 126 6.06 -26.15 -0.47
N ALA A 127 5.57 -27.34 -0.11
CA ALA A 127 5.19 -27.64 1.27
C ALA A 127 6.38 -27.52 2.24
N ASP A 128 7.62 -27.67 1.75
CA ASP A 128 8.85 -27.56 2.54
C ASP A 128 9.34 -26.11 2.73
N THR A 129 8.61 -25.12 2.21
CA THR A 129 8.98 -23.70 2.40
C THR A 129 9.05 -23.36 3.89
N ALA A 130 10.26 -23.07 4.36
CA ALA A 130 10.53 -22.78 5.76
C ALA A 130 10.04 -21.38 6.14
N LEU A 131 9.33 -21.31 7.27
CA LEU A 131 8.71 -20.11 7.82
C LEU A 131 8.86 -20.09 9.35
N ILE A 132 8.48 -18.98 9.97
CA ILE A 132 8.36 -18.89 11.43
C ILE A 132 6.93 -18.50 11.78
N ASP A 133 6.29 -19.23 12.69
CA ASP A 133 5.02 -18.80 13.26
C ASP A 133 5.27 -17.60 14.20
N ALA A 134 4.70 -16.45 13.87
CA ALA A 134 4.98 -15.19 14.58
C ALA A 134 4.51 -15.20 16.05
N ARG A 135 3.56 -16.06 16.42
CA ARG A 135 3.01 -16.12 17.79
C ARG A 135 3.76 -17.12 18.65
N SER A 136 4.07 -18.29 18.09
CA SER A 136 4.77 -19.34 18.84
C SER A 136 6.29 -19.27 18.73
N SER A 137 6.80 -18.46 17.80
CA SER A 137 8.23 -18.33 17.48
C SER A 137 8.86 -19.63 16.96
N LYS A 138 8.04 -20.62 16.61
CA LYS A 138 8.52 -21.93 16.12
C LYS A 138 8.84 -21.85 14.64
N SER A 139 9.92 -22.50 14.25
CA SER A 139 10.16 -22.84 12.85
C SER A 139 9.10 -23.84 12.41
N VAL A 140 8.47 -23.55 11.28
CA VAL A 140 7.39 -24.34 10.68
C VAL A 140 7.61 -24.41 9.16
N THR A 141 6.92 -25.32 8.48
CA THR A 141 6.84 -25.31 7.02
C THR A 141 5.46 -24.86 6.53
N LEU A 142 5.36 -24.40 5.28
CA LEU A 142 4.06 -24.08 4.66
C LEU A 142 3.11 -25.29 4.69
N GLY A 143 3.66 -26.51 4.50
CA GLY A 143 2.91 -27.76 4.50
C GLY A 143 2.13 -28.03 5.79
N GLU A 144 2.59 -27.53 6.94
CA GLU A 144 1.87 -27.64 8.21
C GLU A 144 0.53 -26.87 8.21
N PHE A 145 0.36 -25.94 7.27
CA PHE A 145 -0.85 -25.12 7.12
C PHE A 145 -1.73 -25.54 5.94
N LEU A 146 -1.25 -26.46 5.09
CA LEU A 146 -2.02 -27.04 3.99
C LEU A 146 -2.95 -28.13 4.54
N VAL A 147 -4.23 -27.82 4.64
CA VAL A 147 -5.23 -28.73 5.24
C VAL A 147 -6.02 -29.42 4.12
N PRO A 148 -6.11 -30.77 4.09
CA PRO A 148 -6.87 -31.48 3.08
C PRO A 148 -8.32 -31.00 2.97
N GLY A 149 -8.77 -30.70 1.75
CA GLY A 149 -10.13 -30.20 1.47
C GLY A 149 -10.37 -28.75 1.88
N GLN A 150 -9.31 -28.01 2.23
CA GLN A 150 -9.36 -26.59 2.55
C GLN A 150 -8.39 -25.84 1.64
N LYS A 151 -8.82 -24.69 1.09
CA LYS A 151 -7.94 -23.78 0.35
C LYS A 151 -7.30 -22.78 1.31
N GLN A 152 -6.09 -22.33 1.02
CA GLN A 152 -5.38 -21.34 1.83
C GLN A 152 -5.23 -20.03 1.05
N LEU A 153 -5.69 -18.92 1.62
CA LEU A 153 -5.43 -17.58 1.10
C LEU A 153 -4.20 -17.00 1.80
N LEU A 154 -3.11 -16.86 1.07
CA LEU A 154 -1.92 -16.17 1.52
C LEU A 154 -2.09 -14.67 1.26
N VAL A 155 -2.13 -13.89 2.34
CA VAL A 155 -2.18 -12.42 2.26
C VAL A 155 -0.80 -11.90 2.59
N LEU A 156 -0.06 -11.53 1.53
CA LEU A 156 1.28 -10.99 1.64
C LEU A 156 1.15 -9.49 1.83
N ILE A 157 1.46 -9.03 3.04
CA ILE A 157 1.34 -7.64 3.51
C ILE A 157 -0.12 -7.17 3.66
N ARG A 158 -0.49 -6.85 4.91
CA ARG A 158 -1.75 -6.22 5.40
C ARG A 158 -2.98 -7.14 5.52
N HIS A 159 -4.02 -6.61 6.16
CA HIS A 159 -5.23 -7.33 6.57
C HIS A 159 -6.15 -7.70 5.41
N ALA A 160 -6.82 -8.84 5.55
CA ALA A 160 -8.00 -9.24 4.79
C ALA A 160 -9.21 -9.38 5.73
N GLU A 161 -10.41 -9.18 5.20
CA GLU A 161 -11.66 -9.41 5.94
C GLU A 161 -11.90 -10.92 6.14
N GLN A 162 -11.80 -11.37 7.39
CA GLN A 162 -11.74 -12.80 7.76
C GLN A 162 -13.09 -13.54 7.69
N ALA A 163 -14.19 -12.89 8.08
CA ALA A 163 -15.43 -13.59 8.46
C ALA A 163 -16.14 -14.33 7.31
N LEU A 164 -16.11 -13.81 6.08
CA LEU A 164 -16.84 -14.40 4.95
C LEU A 164 -16.07 -15.58 4.32
N LEU A 165 -14.74 -15.56 4.38
CA LEU A 165 -13.86 -16.55 3.75
C LEU A 165 -13.85 -17.88 4.52
N GLU A 166 -13.88 -17.81 5.85
CA GLU A 166 -13.89 -19.02 6.70
C GLU A 166 -15.15 -19.88 6.49
N ALA A 167 -16.29 -19.26 6.20
CA ALA A 167 -17.55 -19.96 5.92
C ALA A 167 -17.52 -20.84 4.65
N ARG A 168 -16.47 -20.71 3.81
CA ARG A 168 -16.31 -21.40 2.53
C ARG A 168 -15.07 -22.29 2.48
N SER A 169 -14.59 -22.75 3.64
CA SER A 169 -13.38 -23.58 3.73
C SER A 169 -12.14 -22.91 3.12
N VAL A 170 -12.05 -21.57 3.21
CA VAL A 170 -10.84 -20.82 2.89
C VAL A 170 -10.20 -20.37 4.20
N ARG A 171 -8.96 -20.81 4.44
CA ARG A 171 -8.16 -20.38 5.59
C ARG A 171 -7.26 -19.22 5.19
N VAL A 172 -7.38 -18.10 5.88
CA VAL A 172 -6.54 -16.92 5.63
C VAL A 172 -5.25 -17.02 6.45
N LEU A 173 -4.10 -16.84 5.81
CA LEU A 173 -2.78 -16.80 6.41
C LEU A 173 -2.12 -15.47 6.07
N VAL A 174 -1.73 -14.69 7.09
CA VAL A 174 -0.94 -13.49 6.89
C VAL A 174 0.51 -13.91 6.71
N VAL A 175 1.13 -13.47 5.61
CA VAL A 175 2.56 -13.69 5.37
C VAL A 175 3.27 -12.33 5.43
N SER A 176 4.34 -12.27 6.22
CA SER A 176 5.18 -11.09 6.38
C SER A 176 6.65 -11.50 6.26
N PHE A 177 7.52 -10.58 5.91
CA PHE A 177 8.98 -10.79 5.94
C PHE A 177 9.64 -10.20 7.19
N SER A 178 8.85 -9.57 8.06
CA SER A 178 9.29 -8.95 9.31
C SER A 178 10.09 -9.89 10.21
N VAL A 179 11.10 -9.34 10.87
CA VAL A 179 11.67 -9.97 12.06
C VAL A 179 10.59 -10.23 13.13
N LEU A 180 10.81 -11.26 13.95
CA LEU A 180 9.85 -11.74 14.93
C LEU A 180 9.37 -10.64 15.88
N GLU A 181 10.30 -9.82 16.40
CA GLU A 181 9.98 -8.73 17.31
C GLU A 181 9.02 -7.72 16.68
N GLY A 182 9.27 -7.32 15.42
CA GLY A 182 8.40 -6.41 14.69
C GLY A 182 7.02 -7.01 14.42
N ALA A 183 6.96 -8.30 14.09
CA ALA A 183 5.70 -9.01 13.90
C ALA A 183 4.86 -9.05 15.19
N GLN A 184 5.49 -9.31 16.34
CA GLN A 184 4.81 -9.37 17.63
C GLN A 184 4.23 -8.02 18.05
N ILE A 185 5.00 -6.94 17.88
CA ILE A 185 4.52 -5.56 18.11
C ILE A 185 3.32 -5.26 17.20
N TRP A 186 3.41 -5.62 15.92
CA TRP A 186 2.32 -5.40 14.98
C TRP A 186 1.06 -6.19 15.35
N LEU A 187 1.20 -7.46 15.75
CA LEU A 187 0.08 -8.28 16.21
C LEU A 187 -0.59 -7.68 17.46
N GLU A 188 0.19 -7.18 18.40
CA GLU A 188 -0.31 -6.52 19.61
C GLU A 188 -1.08 -5.23 19.28
N GLN A 189 -0.52 -4.36 18.45
CA GLN A 189 -1.14 -3.07 18.12
C GLN A 189 -2.38 -3.22 17.23
N THR A 190 -2.41 -4.20 16.33
CA THR A 190 -3.54 -4.41 15.41
C THR A 190 -4.63 -5.32 15.96
N GLY A 191 -4.32 -6.11 16.99
CA GLY A 191 -5.24 -7.14 17.49
C GLY A 191 -5.51 -8.27 16.48
N CYS A 192 -4.66 -8.43 15.48
CA CYS A 192 -4.82 -9.44 14.44
C CYS A 192 -4.95 -10.85 15.03
N THR A 193 -6.01 -11.57 14.68
CA THR A 193 -6.27 -12.95 15.11
C THR A 193 -5.83 -14.00 14.09
N LEU A 194 -5.58 -13.59 12.84
CA LEU A 194 -5.20 -14.49 11.75
C LEU A 194 -3.82 -15.12 11.98
N PRO A 195 -3.61 -16.41 11.67
CA PRO A 195 -2.28 -17.01 11.65
C PRO A 195 -1.31 -16.14 10.84
N MET A 196 -0.12 -15.89 11.41
CA MET A 196 0.90 -15.05 10.78
C MET A 196 2.20 -15.83 10.67
N LEU A 197 2.69 -15.94 9.44
CA LEU A 197 3.90 -16.67 9.07
C LEU A 197 4.96 -15.69 8.57
N LEU A 198 6.18 -15.85 9.07
CA LEU A 198 7.31 -15.00 8.72
C LEU A 198 8.17 -15.69 7.67
N ASP A 199 8.13 -15.14 6.46
CA ASP A 199 9.02 -15.46 5.34
C ASP A 199 10.21 -14.49 5.33
N GLN A 200 11.08 -14.61 6.33
CA GLN A 200 12.21 -13.68 6.54
C GLN A 200 13.18 -13.64 5.36
N GLN A 201 13.26 -14.70 4.55
CA GLN A 201 14.07 -14.74 3.34
C GLN A 201 13.32 -14.31 2.08
N ARG A 202 12.06 -13.85 2.21
CA ARG A 202 11.21 -13.43 1.10
C ARG A 202 11.14 -14.48 -0.01
N SER A 203 11.16 -15.76 0.34
CA SER A 203 11.12 -16.85 -0.62
C SER A 203 9.78 -16.87 -1.36
N ILE A 204 8.66 -16.74 -0.64
CA ILE A 204 7.31 -16.68 -1.20
C ILE A 204 7.13 -15.39 -2.01
N TYR A 205 7.60 -14.26 -1.49
CA TYR A 205 7.55 -12.98 -2.22
C TYR A 205 8.29 -13.08 -3.56
N ARG A 206 9.53 -13.61 -3.56
CA ARG A 206 10.33 -13.80 -4.77
C ARG A 206 9.69 -14.80 -5.73
N SER A 207 9.11 -15.88 -5.21
CA SER A 207 8.35 -16.83 -6.03
C SER A 207 7.24 -16.14 -6.82
N PHE A 208 6.51 -15.20 -6.22
CA PHE A 208 5.45 -14.46 -6.91
C PHE A 208 5.93 -13.21 -7.66
N GLY A 209 7.25 -13.00 -7.80
CA GLY A 209 7.81 -11.81 -8.45
C GLY A 209 7.51 -10.50 -7.71
N LEU A 210 7.19 -10.58 -6.41
CA LEU A 210 6.91 -9.41 -5.58
C LEU A 210 8.22 -8.75 -5.18
N VAL A 211 8.51 -7.64 -5.83
CA VAL A 211 9.68 -6.79 -5.58
C VAL A 211 9.25 -5.47 -4.96
N SER A 212 10.21 -4.73 -4.43
CA SER A 212 9.99 -3.38 -3.92
C SER A 212 9.76 -2.39 -5.06
N SER A 213 8.84 -1.45 -4.88
CA SER A 213 8.53 -0.44 -5.89
C SER A 213 8.06 0.85 -5.22
N TYR A 214 8.81 1.92 -5.47
CA TYR A 214 8.49 3.25 -4.98
C TYR A 214 7.28 3.82 -5.70
N SER A 215 7.18 3.64 -7.02
CA SER A 215 6.04 4.12 -7.80
C SER A 215 4.72 3.47 -7.37
N LYS A 216 4.71 2.16 -7.09
CA LYS A 216 3.48 1.46 -6.68
C LYS A 216 3.03 1.83 -5.26
N VAL A 217 3.97 2.04 -4.33
CA VAL A 217 3.67 2.33 -2.93
C VAL A 217 3.40 3.81 -2.67
N MET A 218 4.18 4.69 -3.31
CA MET A 218 4.17 6.13 -3.04
C MET A 218 3.45 6.96 -4.10
N ARG A 219 2.80 6.32 -5.08
CA ARG A 219 1.99 7.06 -6.05
C ARG A 219 0.98 7.97 -5.36
N PHE A 220 0.73 9.11 -6.00
CA PHE A 220 -0.04 10.22 -5.44
C PHE A 220 -1.40 9.78 -4.90
N GLY A 221 -2.17 9.07 -5.73
CA GLY A 221 -3.49 8.55 -5.34
C GLY A 221 -3.45 7.61 -4.13
N CYS A 222 -2.40 6.79 -3.97
CA CYS A 222 -2.27 5.89 -2.83
C CYS A 222 -2.00 6.65 -1.53
N LEU A 223 -1.16 7.68 -1.58
CA LEU A 223 -0.87 8.53 -0.41
C LEU A 223 -2.10 9.35 0.00
N LEU A 224 -2.89 9.84 -0.96
CA LEU A 224 -4.17 10.48 -0.64
C LEU A 224 -5.18 9.52 -0.02
N SER A 225 -5.27 8.27 -0.48
CA SER A 225 -6.10 7.26 0.20
C SER A 225 -5.63 6.98 1.63
N TYR A 226 -4.33 7.02 1.91
CA TYR A 226 -3.83 6.90 3.29
C TYR A 226 -4.17 8.09 4.18
N SER A 227 -4.47 9.25 3.59
CA SER A 227 -4.92 10.42 4.35
C SER A 227 -6.28 10.20 5.02
N GLU A 228 -7.08 9.27 4.52
CA GLU A 228 -8.36 8.87 5.13
C GLU A 228 -8.17 8.34 6.55
N PHE A 229 -7.02 7.71 6.85
CA PHE A 229 -6.74 7.19 8.19
C PHE A 229 -6.60 8.32 9.19
N GLY A 230 -5.82 9.36 8.84
CA GLY A 230 -5.68 10.55 9.67
C GLY A 230 -7.00 11.33 9.80
N ALA A 231 -7.85 11.33 8.77
CA ALA A 231 -9.14 11.99 8.82
C ALA A 231 -10.11 11.39 9.86
N VAL A 232 -9.90 10.12 10.24
CA VAL A 232 -10.70 9.41 11.26
C VAL A 232 -9.90 9.07 12.52
N ASP A 233 -8.78 9.77 12.77
CA ASP A 233 -7.90 9.57 13.92
C ASP A 233 -7.43 8.12 14.09
N ARG A 234 -7.20 7.44 12.96
CA ARG A 234 -6.60 6.12 12.90
C ARG A 234 -5.11 6.24 12.66
N ASP A 235 -4.33 5.75 13.62
CA ASP A 235 -2.88 5.70 13.50
C ASP A 235 -2.39 4.45 12.73
N PHE A 236 -1.21 4.59 12.13
CA PHE A 236 -0.46 3.45 11.64
C PHE A 236 0.23 2.74 12.81
N PRO A 237 0.46 1.41 12.72
CA PRO A 237 1.27 0.72 13.71
C PRO A 237 2.64 1.37 13.89
N GLU A 238 2.98 1.73 15.13
CA GLU A 238 4.24 2.33 15.51
C GLU A 238 5.31 1.25 15.64
N ILE A 239 6.04 1.01 14.56
CA ILE A 239 7.16 0.08 14.53
C ILE A 239 8.47 0.86 14.78
N PRO A 240 9.30 0.46 15.78
CA PRO A 240 10.58 1.09 16.02
C PRO A 240 11.45 1.16 14.76
N PRO A 241 12.16 2.27 14.48
CA PRO A 241 12.96 2.41 13.25
C PRO A 241 13.97 1.27 13.00
N ARG A 242 14.52 0.69 14.07
CA ARG A 242 15.45 -0.46 13.98
C ARG A 242 14.79 -1.77 13.50
N LEU A 243 13.47 -1.85 13.59
CA LEU A 243 12.64 -2.98 13.17
C LEU A 243 11.86 -2.66 11.89
N LEU A 244 11.97 -1.42 11.39
CA LEU A 244 11.33 -1.00 10.16
C LEU A 244 12.13 -1.58 9.00
N GLU A 245 11.50 -2.50 8.29
CA GLU A 245 12.09 -3.10 7.11
C GLU A 245 11.64 -2.35 5.85
N ASP A 246 11.67 -3.04 4.71
CA ASP A 246 11.37 -2.45 3.41
C ASP A 246 9.89 -2.03 3.29
N LEU A 247 9.63 -0.73 3.47
CA LEU A 247 8.31 -0.10 3.31
C LEU A 247 7.74 -0.24 1.89
N TYR A 248 8.61 -0.45 0.92
CA TYR A 248 8.27 -0.41 -0.51
C TYR A 248 8.04 -1.81 -1.07
N GLN A 249 8.27 -2.86 -0.29
CA GLN A 249 8.03 -4.24 -0.66
C GLN A 249 6.56 -4.42 -1.07
N MET A 250 6.34 -4.88 -2.31
CA MET A 250 4.99 -5.16 -2.79
C MET A 250 4.43 -6.43 -2.18
N GLY A 251 3.11 -6.44 -2.06
CA GLY A 251 2.31 -7.54 -1.53
C GLY A 251 1.35 -8.11 -2.58
N GLY A 252 0.48 -8.99 -2.11
CA GLY A 252 -0.54 -9.61 -2.95
C GLY A 252 -1.37 -10.65 -2.20
N ASP A 253 -2.32 -11.21 -2.91
CA ASP A 253 -3.29 -12.18 -2.38
C ASP A 253 -3.25 -13.42 -3.28
N PHE A 254 -2.93 -14.57 -2.69
CA PHE A 254 -2.70 -15.80 -3.44
C PHE A 254 -3.48 -16.94 -2.83
N LEU A 255 -4.40 -17.52 -3.61
CA LEU A 255 -5.17 -18.68 -3.19
C LEU A 255 -4.43 -19.94 -3.64
N ILE A 256 -4.14 -20.84 -2.70
CA ILE A 256 -3.54 -22.14 -2.96
C ILE A 256 -4.44 -23.28 -2.49
N ASP A 257 -4.34 -24.44 -3.13
CA ASP A 257 -4.98 -25.68 -2.66
C ASP A 257 -4.12 -26.43 -1.63
N GLU A 258 -4.65 -27.55 -1.13
CA GLU A 258 -4.00 -28.40 -0.14
C GLU A 258 -2.68 -29.05 -0.63
N THR A 259 -2.38 -28.99 -1.92
CA THR A 259 -1.11 -29.46 -2.51
C THR A 259 -0.08 -28.34 -2.70
N GLY A 260 -0.47 -27.10 -2.39
CA GLY A 260 0.32 -25.90 -2.60
C GLY A 260 0.19 -25.33 -4.02
N LYS A 261 -0.68 -25.88 -4.87
CA LYS A 261 -0.91 -25.35 -6.22
C LYS A 261 -1.65 -24.02 -6.15
N VAL A 262 -1.22 -23.06 -6.96
CA VAL A 262 -1.82 -21.73 -7.04
C VAL A 262 -3.09 -21.78 -7.89
N ILE A 263 -4.21 -21.38 -7.28
CA ILE A 263 -5.53 -21.28 -7.90
C ILE A 263 -5.80 -19.84 -8.34
N LEU A 264 -5.42 -18.87 -7.51
CA LEU A 264 -5.54 -17.44 -7.77
C LEU A 264 -4.20 -16.78 -7.47
N SER A 265 -3.74 -15.93 -8.38
CA SER A 265 -2.55 -15.11 -8.20
C SER A 265 -2.90 -13.65 -8.42
N HIS A 266 -2.94 -12.87 -7.33
CA HIS A 266 -3.18 -11.44 -7.37
C HIS A 266 -1.96 -10.70 -6.82
N ALA A 267 -0.97 -10.46 -7.67
CA ALA A 267 0.12 -9.54 -7.35
C ALA A 267 -0.40 -8.10 -7.38
N SER A 268 -0.46 -7.44 -6.22
CA SER A 268 -1.06 -6.12 -6.11
C SER A 268 -0.31 -5.08 -6.94
N LYS A 269 -1.06 -4.22 -7.62
CA LYS A 269 -0.51 -3.06 -8.36
C LYS A 269 -0.18 -1.89 -7.44
N THR A 270 -0.87 -1.78 -6.31
CA THR A 270 -0.64 -0.81 -5.24
C THR A 270 -0.93 -1.49 -3.90
N PRO A 271 -0.49 -0.95 -2.75
CA PRO A 271 -0.84 -1.50 -1.44
C PRO A 271 -2.34 -1.66 -1.15
N LEU A 272 -3.19 -0.90 -1.86
CA LEU A 272 -4.65 -0.89 -1.72
C LEU A 272 -5.36 -1.75 -2.78
N ASP A 273 -4.64 -2.28 -3.77
CA ASP A 273 -5.18 -3.14 -4.82
C ASP A 273 -5.34 -4.57 -4.29
N ARG A 274 -6.58 -4.94 -3.93
CA ARG A 274 -6.95 -6.24 -3.38
C ARG A 274 -8.06 -6.86 -4.21
N PRO A 275 -8.06 -8.20 -4.40
CA PRO A 275 -9.21 -8.87 -4.97
C PRO A 275 -10.41 -8.71 -4.05
N SER A 276 -11.61 -8.64 -4.62
CA SER A 276 -12.82 -8.65 -3.80
C SER A 276 -13.00 -10.03 -3.17
N VAL A 277 -13.75 -10.10 -2.06
CA VAL A 277 -14.10 -11.38 -1.44
C VAL A 277 -14.86 -12.27 -2.44
N GLU A 278 -15.70 -11.67 -3.30
CA GLU A 278 -16.43 -12.38 -4.35
C GLU A 278 -15.48 -13.02 -5.38
N ASP A 279 -14.42 -12.31 -5.79
CA ASP A 279 -13.41 -12.86 -6.69
C ASP A 279 -12.67 -14.04 -6.07
N ILE A 280 -12.30 -13.93 -4.79
CA ILE A 280 -11.65 -15.02 -4.04
C ILE A 280 -12.57 -16.22 -3.95
N LEU A 281 -13.83 -16.03 -3.56
CA LEU A 281 -14.81 -17.11 -3.41
C LEU A 281 -15.12 -17.80 -4.74
N LYS A 282 -15.21 -17.03 -5.83
CA LYS A 282 -15.40 -17.57 -7.18
C LYS A 282 -14.22 -18.44 -7.63
N ALA A 283 -12.99 -18.11 -7.23
CA ALA A 283 -11.83 -18.96 -7.47
C ALA A 283 -11.77 -20.16 -6.52
N ALA A 284 -12.40 -20.05 -5.34
CA ALA A 284 -12.46 -21.08 -4.32
C ALA A 284 -13.59 -22.11 -4.52
N ASP A 285 -14.54 -21.88 -5.42
CA ASP A 285 -15.53 -22.87 -5.85
C ASP A 285 -14.94 -23.83 -6.92
#